data_AF-A0A948Q6I4-F1
#
_entry.id   AF-A0A948Q6I4-F1
#
_cell.length_a   1.000
_cell.length_b   1.000
_cell.length_c   1.000
_cell.angle_alpha   90.00
_cell.angle_beta   90.00
_cell.angle_gamma   90.00
#
_symmetry.space_group_name_H-M   'P 1'
#
loop_
_entity.id
_entity.type
_entity.pdbx_description
1 polymer ?
#
loop_
_entity_poly.entity_id
_entity_poly.type
_entity_poly.pdbx_seq_one_letter_code
_entity_poly.pdbx_strand_id
1 'polypeptide(L)'
;MDFAFLDPWSDFLPREGGHLIGISGSGGKTSLLKALAAHYGKDGVPVLLTCTTRTEPVDGVPAWALDEAPAPADLPPAAYLHGGPGTGGKWAGLDPGVVDDLLARHPDRIVIAEVDGSAKTPLKLYKPGEPCWPAATSLAVVMMGAQAVGSSAGGNLHRLGREGVTPAILRDLPPFTVIEWTHLQTLLTGEDGYLARTPPGVPVVLGLSGLDQVADSIGLFEFAGFAMNSGVPLALFCSGGEEGYTFRTAYRTAWPDGGGPDAAG
;
A
#
# COMPACT_ATOMS: atom_id res chain seq x y z
N MET A 1 -11.90 0.66 -24.96
CA MET A 1 -11.55 0.92 -23.55
C MET A 1 -11.54 -0.44 -22.90
N ASP A 2 -10.36 -0.93 -22.55
CA ASP A 2 -10.16 -2.32 -22.11
C ASP A 2 -10.07 -2.37 -20.58
N PHE A 3 -11.05 -1.73 -19.93
CA PHE A 3 -11.12 -1.62 -18.47
C PHE A 3 -12.51 -1.97 -17.97
N ALA A 4 -12.57 -2.63 -16.82
CA ALA A 4 -13.81 -2.94 -16.11
C ALA A 4 -13.62 -2.70 -14.61
N PHE A 5 -14.74 -2.52 -13.90
CA PHE A 5 -14.73 -2.46 -12.44
C PHE A 5 -14.94 -3.86 -11.85
N LEU A 6 -14.23 -4.18 -10.77
CA LEU A 6 -14.54 -5.34 -9.93
C LEU A 6 -15.66 -4.99 -8.95
N ASP A 7 -16.62 -5.90 -8.81
CA ASP A 7 -17.70 -5.81 -7.83
C ASP A 7 -17.94 -7.19 -7.18
N PRO A 8 -17.66 -7.36 -5.87
CA PRO A 8 -17.17 -6.32 -4.95
C PRO A 8 -15.73 -5.87 -5.25
N TRP A 9 -15.39 -4.64 -4.83
CA TRP A 9 -14.07 -4.04 -5.04
C TRP A 9 -12.90 -4.90 -4.52
N SER A 10 -13.18 -5.79 -3.56
CA SER A 10 -12.24 -6.63 -2.86
C SER A 10 -11.99 -7.99 -3.48
N ASP A 11 -12.59 -8.32 -4.63
CA ASP A 11 -12.48 -9.67 -5.21
C ASP A 11 -11.06 -10.13 -5.58
N PHE A 12 -10.11 -9.20 -5.70
CA PHE A 12 -8.70 -9.52 -5.92
C PHE A 12 -7.97 -9.95 -4.64
N LEU A 13 -8.58 -9.75 -3.47
CA LEU A 13 -7.97 -10.07 -2.19
C LEU A 13 -8.00 -11.58 -1.93
N PRO A 14 -6.95 -12.15 -1.31
CA PRO A 14 -6.97 -13.52 -0.85
C PRO A 14 -8.14 -13.76 0.12
N ARG A 15 -8.76 -14.93 0.05
CA ARG A 15 -9.90 -15.31 0.93
C ARG A 15 -9.57 -16.42 1.92
N GLU A 16 -8.38 -16.99 1.83
CA GLU A 16 -7.87 -18.04 2.70
C GLU A 16 -6.58 -17.59 3.39
N GLY A 17 -6.19 -18.27 4.46
CA GLY A 17 -4.95 -18.00 5.18
C GLY A 17 -3.70 -18.32 4.36
N GLY A 18 -2.53 -17.98 4.91
CA GLY A 18 -1.23 -18.28 4.30
C GLY A 18 -0.76 -17.25 3.28
N HIS A 19 -1.45 -16.11 3.21
CA HIS A 19 -1.07 -14.97 2.38
C HIS A 19 -0.53 -13.80 3.21
N LEU A 20 0.44 -13.08 2.65
CA LEU A 20 0.97 -11.84 3.20
C LEU A 20 0.76 -10.70 2.20
N ILE A 21 -0.02 -9.71 2.61
CA ILE A 21 -0.28 -8.49 1.87
C ILE A 21 0.61 -7.38 2.43
N GLY A 22 1.57 -6.90 1.65
CA GLY A 22 2.41 -5.78 2.06
C GLY A 22 1.93 -4.47 1.42
N ILE A 23 1.84 -3.41 2.22
CA ILE A 23 1.36 -2.08 1.80
C ILE A 23 2.51 -1.07 1.90
N SER A 24 2.94 -0.55 0.75
CA SER A 24 4.04 0.43 0.64
C SER A 24 3.55 1.80 0.16
N GLY A 25 4.43 2.79 0.13
CA GLY A 25 4.15 4.11 -0.42
C GLY A 25 3.57 5.08 0.61
N SER A 26 2.63 5.93 0.21
CA SER A 26 2.06 6.97 1.08
C SER A 26 0.69 7.43 0.58
N GLY A 27 -0.04 8.21 1.40
CA GLY A 27 -1.42 8.56 1.10
C GLY A 27 -2.38 7.40 1.36
N GLY A 28 -2.82 7.24 2.62
CA GLY A 28 -3.95 6.35 2.94
C GLY A 28 -3.63 4.90 3.33
N LYS A 29 -2.35 4.52 3.54
CA LYS A 29 -1.99 3.14 3.98
C LYS A 29 -2.74 2.69 5.24
N THR A 30 -2.68 3.47 6.32
CA THR A 30 -3.36 3.14 7.58
C THR A 30 -4.88 3.10 7.42
N SER A 31 -5.43 3.95 6.55
CA SER A 31 -6.87 3.93 6.22
C SER A 31 -7.25 2.66 5.46
N LEU A 32 -6.45 2.25 4.48
CA LEU A 32 -6.62 0.99 3.77
C LEU A 32 -6.48 -0.20 4.72
N LEU A 33 -5.50 -0.17 5.62
CA LEU A 33 -5.30 -1.22 6.64
C LEU A 33 -6.55 -1.38 7.52
N LYS A 34 -7.13 -0.26 8.01
CA LYS A 34 -8.39 -0.26 8.77
C LYS A 34 -9.55 -0.81 7.95
N ALA A 35 -9.66 -0.43 6.67
CA ALA A 35 -10.72 -0.90 5.79
C ALA A 35 -10.61 -2.40 5.50
N LEU A 36 -9.40 -2.91 5.25
CA LEU A 36 -9.15 -4.33 5.05
C LEU A 36 -9.50 -5.12 6.32
N ALA A 37 -9.08 -4.67 7.49
CA ALA A 37 -9.42 -5.32 8.76
C ALA A 37 -10.95 -5.40 8.98
N ALA A 38 -11.66 -4.31 8.70
CA ALA A 38 -13.12 -4.28 8.79
C ALA A 38 -13.79 -5.16 7.73
N HIS A 39 -13.25 -5.23 6.51
CA HIS A 39 -13.77 -6.06 5.43
C HIS A 39 -13.62 -7.55 5.77
N TYR A 40 -12.41 -8.00 6.06
CA TYR A 40 -12.17 -9.39 6.42
C TYR A 40 -12.90 -9.81 7.69
N GLY A 41 -13.02 -8.91 8.68
CA GLY A 41 -13.81 -9.15 9.87
C GLY A 41 -15.30 -9.39 9.60
N LYS A 42 -15.89 -8.70 8.61
CA LYS A 42 -17.27 -8.94 8.17
C LYS A 42 -17.43 -10.29 7.46
N ASP A 43 -16.42 -10.68 6.69
CA ASP A 43 -16.44 -11.91 5.90
C ASP A 43 -15.98 -13.15 6.71
N GLY A 44 -15.64 -12.96 7.99
CA GLY A 44 -15.20 -14.03 8.89
C GLY A 44 -13.80 -14.58 8.56
N VAL A 45 -13.03 -13.87 7.74
CA VAL A 45 -11.66 -14.24 7.36
C VAL A 45 -10.70 -13.72 8.44
N PRO A 46 -9.91 -14.58 9.10
CA PRO A 46 -9.04 -14.15 10.18
C PRO A 46 -7.78 -13.44 9.64
N VAL A 47 -7.43 -12.31 10.24
CA VAL A 47 -6.33 -11.44 9.82
C VAL A 47 -5.42 -11.05 10.97
N LEU A 48 -4.14 -10.88 10.67
CA LEU A 48 -3.15 -10.25 11.54
C LEU A 48 -2.57 -9.03 10.87
N LEU A 49 -2.73 -7.87 11.51
CA LEU A 49 -2.16 -6.62 11.07
C LEU A 49 -0.79 -6.42 11.73
N THR A 50 0.15 -5.85 11.00
CA THR A 50 1.45 -5.46 11.54
C THR A 50 2.09 -4.35 10.70
N CYS A 51 3.32 -3.98 11.04
CA CYS A 51 4.15 -3.06 10.28
C CYS A 51 5.61 -3.43 10.44
N THR A 52 6.42 -3.19 9.42
CA THR A 52 7.89 -3.34 9.51
C THR A 52 8.61 -2.05 9.88
N THR A 53 7.83 -0.99 10.13
CA THR A 53 8.33 0.32 10.55
C THR A 53 7.49 0.86 11.70
N ARG A 54 7.77 2.08 12.16
CA ARG A 54 6.98 2.67 13.25
C ARG A 54 5.58 3.08 12.75
N THR A 55 4.55 2.59 13.43
CA THR A 55 3.15 2.94 13.11
C THR A 55 2.46 3.66 14.28
N GLU A 56 1.35 4.30 13.99
CA GLU A 56 0.44 4.84 15.01
C GLU A 56 -0.58 3.75 15.40
N PRO A 57 -1.11 3.78 16.64
CA PRO A 57 -2.17 2.87 17.04
C PRO A 57 -3.35 2.85 16.06
N VAL A 58 -3.83 1.66 15.75
CA VAL A 58 -4.96 1.46 14.84
C VAL A 58 -6.24 1.30 15.65
N ASP A 59 -7.04 2.37 15.73
CA ASP A 59 -8.29 2.35 16.50
C ASP A 59 -9.23 1.22 16.07
N GLY A 60 -9.87 0.58 17.05
CA GLY A 60 -10.87 -0.47 16.82
C GLY A 60 -10.30 -1.86 16.57
N VAL A 61 -8.97 -2.03 16.51
CA VAL A 61 -8.31 -3.33 16.39
C VAL A 61 -7.57 -3.65 17.69
N PRO A 62 -7.89 -4.76 18.39
CA PRO A 62 -7.13 -5.22 19.54
C PRO A 62 -5.65 -5.41 19.19
N ALA A 63 -4.76 -4.89 20.02
CA ALA A 63 -3.33 -4.82 19.72
C ALA A 63 -2.47 -5.29 20.90
N TRP A 64 -1.38 -6.00 20.59
CA TRP A 64 -0.41 -6.47 21.56
C TRP A 64 1.02 -6.32 21.04
N ALA A 65 1.96 -6.13 21.96
CA ALA A 65 3.35 -6.43 21.67
C ALA A 65 3.48 -7.92 21.34
N LEU A 66 4.32 -8.28 20.38
CA LEU A 66 4.40 -9.66 19.87
C LEU A 66 4.73 -10.68 20.97
N ASP A 67 5.56 -10.30 21.94
CA ASP A 67 5.97 -11.10 23.10
C ASP A 67 4.91 -11.19 24.21
N GLU A 68 3.93 -10.29 24.19
CA GLU A 68 2.79 -10.25 25.11
C GLU A 68 1.49 -10.75 24.46
N ALA A 69 1.57 -11.20 23.20
CA ALA A 69 0.42 -11.65 22.45
C ALA A 69 -0.18 -12.94 23.05
N PRO A 70 -1.52 -13.08 23.05
CA PRO A 70 -2.18 -14.35 23.38
C PRO A 70 -1.69 -15.50 22.49
N ALA A 71 -1.95 -16.74 22.92
CA ALA A 71 -1.70 -17.89 22.07
C ALA A 71 -2.48 -17.75 20.75
N PRO A 72 -2.00 -18.32 19.63
CA PRO A 72 -2.65 -18.20 18.32
C PRO A 72 -4.16 -18.53 18.32
N ALA A 73 -4.56 -19.52 19.11
CA ALA A 73 -5.96 -19.95 19.24
C ALA A 73 -6.86 -18.94 19.97
N ASP A 74 -6.28 -18.06 20.79
CA ASP A 74 -7.01 -17.06 21.60
C ASP A 74 -7.02 -15.67 20.94
N LEU A 75 -6.31 -15.50 19.82
CA LEU A 75 -6.32 -14.23 19.09
C LEU A 75 -7.69 -13.99 18.45
N PRO A 76 -8.26 -12.78 18.58
CA PRO A 76 -9.51 -12.44 17.91
C PRO A 76 -9.37 -12.55 16.38
N PRO A 77 -10.48 -12.61 15.62
CA PRO A 77 -10.43 -12.72 14.16
C PRO A 77 -9.57 -11.63 13.51
N ALA A 78 -9.59 -10.40 14.02
CA ALA A 78 -8.66 -9.35 13.64
C ALA A 78 -7.84 -8.90 14.86
N ALA A 79 -6.51 -8.97 14.75
CA ALA A 79 -5.59 -8.49 15.77
C ALA A 79 -4.43 -7.71 15.14
N TYR A 80 -3.82 -6.81 15.91
CA TYR A 80 -2.61 -6.09 15.53
C TYR A 80 -1.44 -6.55 16.40
N LEU A 81 -0.34 -6.97 15.78
CA LEU A 81 0.89 -7.33 16.50
C LEU A 81 2.02 -6.36 16.14
N HIS A 82 2.66 -5.78 17.16
CA HIS A 82 3.72 -4.80 17.00
C HIS A 82 4.96 -5.14 17.83
N GLY A 83 6.08 -4.47 17.57
CA GLY A 83 7.36 -4.68 18.26
C GLY A 83 7.46 -4.02 19.64
N GLY A 84 6.33 -3.81 20.33
CA GLY A 84 6.28 -3.07 21.60
C GLY A 84 6.15 -1.54 21.47
N PRO A 85 6.18 -0.81 22.59
CA PRO A 85 6.06 0.65 22.62
C PRO A 85 7.29 1.33 22.01
N GLY A 86 7.05 2.32 21.15
CA GLY A 86 8.08 3.14 20.52
C GLY A 86 8.04 4.59 21.00
N THR A 87 8.80 5.46 20.31
CA THR A 87 8.91 6.89 20.64
C THR A 87 7.71 7.70 20.15
N GLY A 88 7.24 8.67 20.93
CA GLY A 88 6.23 9.64 20.49
C GLY A 88 4.83 9.04 20.33
N GLY A 89 4.48 8.06 21.16
CA GLY A 89 3.16 7.38 21.14
C GLY A 89 2.97 6.40 19.98
N LYS A 90 4.04 6.09 19.23
CA LYS A 90 4.04 5.11 18.14
C LYS A 90 4.43 3.74 18.64
N TRP A 91 4.02 2.70 17.94
CA TRP A 91 4.54 1.35 18.14
C TRP A 91 5.79 1.13 17.30
N ALA A 92 6.70 0.29 17.80
CA ALA A 92 7.81 -0.19 17.00
C ALA A 92 7.30 -1.22 15.97
N GLY A 93 7.90 -1.23 14.78
CA GLY A 93 7.63 -2.26 13.78
C GLY A 93 8.37 -3.55 14.10
N LEU A 94 7.95 -4.64 13.44
CA LEU A 94 8.65 -5.91 13.45
C LEU A 94 9.74 -5.94 12.38
N ASP A 95 10.80 -6.70 12.59
CA ASP A 95 11.74 -7.00 11.50
C ASP A 95 11.01 -7.79 10.39
N PRO A 96 11.31 -7.60 9.10
CA PRO A 96 10.67 -8.35 8.02
C PRO A 96 10.70 -9.87 8.21
N GLY A 97 11.81 -10.44 8.70
CA GLY A 97 11.91 -11.88 8.97
C GLY A 97 10.99 -12.34 10.11
N VAL A 98 10.72 -11.47 11.09
CA VAL A 98 9.74 -11.75 12.15
C VAL A 98 8.31 -11.72 11.61
N VAL A 99 8.03 -10.91 10.59
CA VAL A 99 6.73 -10.93 9.89
C VAL A 99 6.58 -12.22 9.06
N ASP A 100 7.66 -12.71 8.44
CA ASP A 100 7.66 -14.02 7.77
C ASP A 100 7.35 -15.16 8.77
N ASP A 101 8.03 -15.15 9.92
CA ASP A 101 7.77 -16.10 11.02
C ASP A 101 6.34 -15.96 11.58
N LEU A 102 5.75 -14.76 11.51
CA LEU A 102 4.37 -14.55 11.93
C LEU A 102 3.41 -15.29 10.99
N LEU A 103 3.59 -15.17 9.67
CA LEU A 103 2.76 -15.93 8.72
C LEU A 103 2.90 -17.44 8.94
N ALA A 104 4.13 -17.94 9.14
CA ALA A 104 4.39 -19.36 9.35
C ALA A 104 3.71 -19.92 10.62
N ARG A 105 3.58 -19.10 11.67
CA ARG A 105 2.91 -19.47 12.93
C ARG A 105 1.39 -19.35 12.87
N HIS A 106 0.86 -18.60 11.90
CA HIS A 106 -0.57 -18.35 11.72
C HIS A 106 -1.01 -18.67 10.28
N PRO A 107 -0.81 -19.90 9.79
CA PRO A 107 -1.07 -20.28 8.40
C PRO A 107 -2.56 -20.22 8.03
N ASP A 108 -3.45 -20.19 9.01
CA ASP A 108 -4.90 -20.02 8.86
C ASP A 108 -5.31 -18.56 8.64
N ARG A 109 -4.38 -17.61 8.78
CA ARG A 109 -4.65 -16.16 8.72
C ARG A 109 -4.00 -15.49 7.53
N ILE A 110 -4.58 -14.36 7.12
CA ILE A 110 -3.93 -13.42 6.21
C ILE A 110 -3.14 -12.40 7.06
N VAL A 111 -1.85 -12.24 6.76
CA VAL A 111 -1.02 -11.20 7.38
C VAL A 111 -1.03 -9.95 6.50
N ILE A 112 -1.28 -8.78 7.09
CA ILE A 112 -1.28 -7.49 6.39
C ILE A 112 -0.27 -6.56 7.05
N ALA A 113 0.76 -6.15 6.31
CA ALA A 113 1.86 -5.38 6.85
C ALA A 113 2.01 -4.01 6.15
N GLU A 114 2.06 -2.92 6.91
CA GLU A 114 2.64 -1.67 6.39
C GLU A 114 4.16 -1.81 6.33
N VAL A 115 4.72 -1.84 5.11
CA VAL A 115 6.15 -2.17 4.91
C VAL A 115 7.07 -0.95 4.93
N ASP A 116 6.52 0.23 5.20
CA ASP A 116 7.25 1.49 5.28
C ASP A 116 6.48 2.61 5.99
N GLY A 117 7.18 3.67 6.39
CA GLY A 117 6.57 4.88 6.97
C GLY A 117 6.14 5.89 5.90
N SER A 118 5.07 6.65 6.14
CA SER A 118 4.57 7.71 5.22
C SER A 118 4.74 9.15 5.71
N ALA A 119 5.03 9.38 7.00
CA ALA A 119 5.05 10.71 7.63
C ALA A 119 3.80 11.58 7.35
N LYS A 120 2.64 10.97 7.07
CA LYS A 120 1.36 11.65 6.76
C LYS A 120 1.40 12.57 5.52
N THR A 121 2.31 12.28 4.59
CA THR A 121 2.40 13.00 3.31
C THR A 121 1.70 12.20 2.20
N PRO A 122 1.18 12.86 1.14
CA PRO A 122 0.59 12.19 -0.01
C PRO A 122 1.58 11.30 -0.77
N LEU A 123 2.78 11.80 -1.06
CA LEU A 123 3.84 11.10 -1.80
C LEU A 123 5.13 11.04 -0.98
N LYS A 124 6.04 10.12 -1.32
CA LYS A 124 7.34 10.03 -0.67
C LYS A 124 8.43 9.51 -1.60
N LEU A 125 9.66 9.84 -1.27
CA LEU A 125 10.86 9.23 -1.84
C LEU A 125 11.41 8.17 -0.88
N TYR A 126 11.85 7.05 -1.43
CA TYR A 126 12.42 5.96 -0.64
C TYR A 126 13.86 6.26 -0.26
N LYS A 127 14.21 6.04 1.00
CA LYS A 127 15.60 6.02 1.45
C LYS A 127 16.22 4.64 1.19
N PRO A 128 17.54 4.46 1.32
CA PRO A 128 18.16 3.15 1.23
C PRO A 128 17.52 2.15 2.21
N GLY A 129 17.25 0.95 1.72
CA GLY A 129 16.60 -0.12 2.49
C GLY A 129 15.07 -0.04 2.61
N GLU A 130 14.39 0.96 2.02
CA GLU A 130 12.92 0.96 1.94
C GLU A 130 12.41 0.60 0.53
N PRO A 131 11.21 -0.01 0.43
CA PRO A 131 10.39 -0.55 1.52
C PRO A 131 10.98 -1.81 2.17
N CYS A 132 10.66 -2.02 3.44
CA CYS A 132 11.11 -3.17 4.22
C CYS A 132 10.14 -4.35 4.04
N TRP A 133 10.18 -4.98 2.87
CA TRP A 133 9.29 -6.11 2.52
C TRP A 133 9.67 -7.40 3.26
N PRO A 134 8.70 -8.10 3.87
CA PRO A 134 8.85 -9.51 4.24
C PRO A 134 9.01 -10.40 3.00
N ALA A 135 9.80 -11.47 3.11
CA ALA A 135 10.07 -12.38 1.99
C ALA A 135 8.82 -13.16 1.55
N ALA A 136 7.89 -13.43 2.47
CA ALA A 136 6.65 -14.16 2.22
C ALA A 136 5.55 -13.30 1.59
N THR A 137 5.82 -12.04 1.23
CA THR A 137 4.84 -11.16 0.58
C THR A 137 4.30 -11.82 -0.69
N SER A 138 3.00 -12.08 -0.73
CA SER A 138 2.29 -12.70 -1.86
C SER A 138 1.44 -11.72 -2.66
N LEU A 139 1.21 -10.52 -2.12
CA LEU A 139 0.51 -9.42 -2.79
C LEU A 139 1.08 -8.09 -2.32
N ALA A 140 1.45 -7.21 -3.26
CA ALA A 140 1.93 -5.88 -2.96
C ALA A 140 0.86 -4.82 -3.28
N VAL A 141 0.56 -3.94 -2.34
CA VAL A 141 -0.25 -2.75 -2.56
C VAL A 141 0.61 -1.51 -2.46
N VAL A 142 0.72 -0.77 -3.56
CA VAL A 142 1.53 0.44 -3.66
C VAL A 142 0.61 1.65 -3.59
N MET A 143 0.68 2.42 -2.50
CA MET A 143 -0.18 3.59 -2.29
C MET A 143 0.45 4.90 -2.82
N MET A 144 -0.36 5.71 -3.49
CA MET A 144 -0.03 7.08 -3.90
C MET A 144 -1.19 8.03 -3.60
N GLY A 145 -0.90 9.17 -2.95
CA GLY A 145 -1.88 10.25 -2.76
C GLY A 145 -2.03 11.11 -4.00
N ALA A 146 -3.12 10.92 -4.75
CA ALA A 146 -3.42 11.68 -5.97
C ALA A 146 -3.67 13.17 -5.70
N GLN A 147 -4.11 13.53 -4.49
CA GLN A 147 -4.29 14.93 -4.05
C GLN A 147 -2.99 15.76 -4.06
N ALA A 148 -1.84 15.11 -4.22
CA ALA A 148 -0.57 15.81 -4.40
C ALA A 148 -0.52 16.60 -5.72
N VAL A 149 -1.21 16.12 -6.76
CA VAL A 149 -1.22 16.77 -8.08
C VAL A 149 -1.88 18.14 -7.98
N GLY A 150 -1.24 19.15 -8.58
CA GLY A 150 -1.64 20.55 -8.44
C GLY A 150 -1.14 21.22 -7.16
N SER A 151 -0.53 20.47 -6.23
CA SER A 151 0.06 21.00 -4.99
C SER A 151 1.58 21.10 -5.09
N SER A 152 2.21 21.88 -4.21
CA SER A 152 3.67 22.07 -4.20
C SER A 152 4.42 20.85 -3.63
N ALA A 153 5.57 20.52 -4.21
CA ALA A 153 6.39 19.38 -3.81
C ALA A 153 6.84 19.44 -2.34
N GLY A 154 7.20 20.62 -1.82
CA GLY A 154 7.79 20.78 -0.49
C GLY A 154 6.90 20.31 0.67
N GLY A 155 5.57 20.39 0.50
CA GLY A 155 4.61 19.90 1.50
C GLY A 155 4.05 18.50 1.21
N ASN A 156 4.20 18.02 -0.03
CA ASN A 156 3.46 16.86 -0.51
C ASN A 156 4.34 15.67 -0.93
N LEU A 157 5.66 15.88 -1.04
CA LEU A 157 6.64 14.84 -1.35
C LEU A 157 7.63 14.69 -0.18
N HIS A 158 7.43 13.66 0.64
CA HIS A 158 8.31 13.41 1.78
C HIS A 158 9.74 13.08 1.34
N ARG A 159 10.70 13.68 2.05
CA ARG A 159 12.16 13.56 1.84
C ARG A 159 12.68 14.23 0.57
N LEU A 160 11.93 15.16 0.01
CA LEU A 160 12.44 16.06 -1.03
C LEU A 160 13.78 16.67 -0.61
N GLY A 161 14.75 16.69 -1.54
CA GLY A 161 16.10 17.22 -1.32
C GLY A 161 16.99 16.44 -0.36
N ARG A 162 16.56 15.29 0.20
CA ARG A 162 17.41 14.49 1.09
C ARG A 162 18.35 13.59 0.29
N GLU A 163 19.61 13.54 0.69
CA GLU A 163 20.60 12.67 0.04
C GLU A 163 20.22 11.18 0.14
N GLY A 164 20.58 10.42 -0.89
CA GLY A 164 20.38 8.97 -0.96
C GLY A 164 18.95 8.50 -1.20
N VAL A 165 17.96 9.39 -1.34
CA VAL A 165 16.58 8.99 -1.66
C VAL A 165 16.34 8.88 -3.16
N THR A 166 15.41 8.01 -3.54
CA THR A 166 15.04 7.75 -4.95
C THR A 166 13.54 7.93 -5.20
N PRO A 167 13.13 8.25 -6.44
CA PRO A 167 13.97 8.54 -7.62
C PRO A 167 14.77 9.85 -7.50
N ALA A 168 16.03 9.85 -7.93
CA ALA A 168 16.91 11.03 -7.83
C ALA A 168 16.37 12.25 -8.61
N ILE A 169 15.75 12.00 -9.76
CA ILE A 169 15.12 13.05 -10.57
C ILE A 169 14.01 13.81 -9.82
N LEU A 170 13.29 13.14 -8.91
CA LEU A 170 12.25 13.75 -8.09
C LEU A 170 12.80 14.37 -6.80
N ARG A 171 13.93 13.85 -6.29
CA ARG A 171 14.65 14.42 -5.13
C ARG A 171 15.07 15.87 -5.39
N ASP A 172 15.50 16.16 -6.62
CA ASP A 172 16.12 17.44 -6.99
C ASP A 172 15.12 18.50 -7.44
N LEU A 173 13.82 18.23 -7.34
CA LEU A 173 12.78 19.21 -7.65
C LEU A 173 12.86 20.41 -6.69
N PRO A 174 12.73 21.65 -7.19
CA PRO A 174 12.51 22.80 -6.32
C PRO A 174 11.26 22.60 -5.44
N PRO A 175 11.25 22.99 -4.15
CA PRO A 175 10.10 22.79 -3.26
C PRO A 175 8.79 23.42 -3.72
N PHE A 176 8.86 24.48 -4.54
CA PHE A 176 7.70 25.17 -5.11
C PHE A 176 7.18 24.54 -6.41
N THR A 177 7.83 23.49 -6.92
CA THR A 177 7.38 22.76 -8.11
C THR A 177 5.97 22.24 -7.88
N VAL A 178 5.06 22.55 -8.80
CA VAL A 178 3.72 21.97 -8.81
C VAL A 178 3.84 20.52 -9.28
N ILE A 179 3.34 19.60 -8.46
CA ILE A 179 3.33 18.18 -8.81
C ILE A 179 2.32 17.96 -9.95
N GLU A 180 2.77 17.22 -10.96
CA GLU A 180 2.00 16.86 -12.15
C GLU A 180 1.87 15.33 -12.23
N TRP A 181 0.96 14.82 -13.04
CA TRP A 181 0.82 13.37 -13.28
C TRP A 181 2.11 12.73 -13.79
N THR A 182 2.91 13.43 -14.60
CA THR A 182 4.22 12.98 -15.08
C THR A 182 5.22 12.71 -13.93
N HIS A 183 5.12 13.46 -12.83
CA HIS A 183 5.91 13.20 -11.62
C HIS A 183 5.44 11.93 -10.92
N LEU A 184 4.12 11.67 -10.87
CA LEU A 184 3.59 10.40 -10.35
C LEU A 184 3.97 9.21 -11.25
N GLN A 185 3.95 9.38 -12.58
CA GLN A 185 4.41 8.37 -13.53
C GLN A 185 5.88 8.01 -13.27
N THR A 186 6.73 9.02 -13.09
CA THR A 186 8.14 8.86 -12.73
C THR A 186 8.30 8.19 -11.37
N LEU A 187 7.49 8.57 -10.38
CA LEU A 187 7.55 7.97 -9.04
C LEU A 187 7.13 6.49 -9.06
N LEU A 188 6.15 6.13 -9.90
CA LEU A 188 5.64 4.78 -10.03
C LEU A 188 6.61 3.88 -10.81
N THR A 189 7.03 4.31 -11.99
CA THR A 189 7.68 3.47 -13.02
C THR A 189 9.14 3.82 -13.30
N GLY A 190 9.63 4.96 -12.81
CA GLY A 190 11.01 5.39 -13.05
C GLY A 190 12.04 4.45 -12.43
N GLU A 191 13.30 4.65 -12.79
CA GLU A 191 14.43 3.97 -12.16
C GLU A 191 14.40 4.20 -10.64
N ASP A 192 14.47 3.11 -9.88
CA ASP A 192 14.29 3.10 -8.42
C ASP A 192 12.96 3.72 -7.91
N GLY A 193 11.94 3.74 -8.77
CA GLY A 193 10.55 4.08 -8.46
C GLY A 193 9.86 3.00 -7.64
N TYR A 194 8.55 3.14 -7.46
CA TYR A 194 7.77 2.27 -6.57
C TYR A 194 7.72 0.82 -7.07
N LEU A 195 7.46 0.60 -8.37
CA LEU A 195 7.38 -0.75 -8.94
C LEU A 195 8.75 -1.44 -9.01
N ALA A 196 9.83 -0.70 -9.21
CA ALA A 196 11.18 -1.25 -9.18
C ALA A 196 11.57 -1.76 -7.78
N ARG A 197 10.84 -1.35 -6.73
CA ARG A 197 11.09 -1.71 -5.33
C ARG A 197 10.06 -2.68 -4.75
N THR A 198 9.13 -3.22 -5.56
CA THR A 198 8.29 -4.34 -5.11
C THR A 198 9.05 -5.67 -5.23
N PRO A 199 8.72 -6.69 -4.42
CA PRO A 199 9.38 -7.99 -4.53
C PRO A 199 9.19 -8.61 -5.94
N PRO A 200 10.23 -9.21 -6.54
CA PRO A 200 10.12 -9.81 -7.88
C PRO A 200 9.06 -10.91 -7.94
N GLY A 201 8.24 -10.89 -9.00
CA GLY A 201 7.21 -11.91 -9.24
C GLY A 201 5.95 -11.80 -8.37
N VAL A 202 5.90 -10.84 -7.44
CA VAL A 202 4.72 -10.59 -6.61
C VAL A 202 3.72 -9.72 -7.39
N PRO A 203 2.42 -10.09 -7.46
CA PRO A 203 1.41 -9.26 -8.08
C PRO A 203 1.28 -7.92 -7.35
N VAL A 204 1.12 -6.84 -8.13
CA VAL A 204 1.06 -5.47 -7.62
C VAL A 204 -0.30 -4.85 -7.90
N VAL A 205 -0.83 -4.15 -6.90
CA VAL A 205 -2.03 -3.30 -6.97
C VAL A 205 -1.62 -1.86 -6.71
N LEU A 206 -2.03 -0.93 -7.57
CA LEU A 206 -1.87 0.49 -7.33
C LEU A 206 -3.05 1.02 -6.53
N GLY A 207 -2.81 1.58 -5.35
CA GLY A 207 -3.81 2.30 -4.58
C GLY A 207 -3.70 3.81 -4.77
N LEU A 208 -4.79 4.47 -5.18
CA LEU A 208 -4.87 5.92 -5.32
C LEU A 208 -5.81 6.51 -4.29
N SER A 209 -5.29 7.38 -3.43
CA SER A 209 -6.07 8.07 -2.39
C SER A 209 -6.30 9.54 -2.71
N GLY A 210 -7.26 10.18 -2.02
CA GLY A 210 -7.47 11.63 -2.06
C GLY A 210 -8.10 12.11 -3.36
N LEU A 211 -8.90 11.25 -4.00
CA LEU A 211 -9.51 11.51 -5.30
C LEU A 211 -10.54 12.66 -5.26
N ASP A 212 -11.15 12.88 -4.10
CA ASP A 212 -12.06 13.99 -3.78
C ASP A 212 -11.39 15.37 -3.85
N GLN A 213 -10.06 15.40 -3.80
CA GLN A 213 -9.25 16.63 -3.85
C GLN A 213 -8.54 16.82 -5.21
N VAL A 214 -8.77 15.93 -6.16
CA VAL A 214 -8.18 16.02 -7.50
C VAL A 214 -9.09 16.84 -8.42
N ALA A 215 -8.65 18.04 -8.78
CA ALA A 215 -9.37 18.89 -9.73
C ALA A 215 -9.25 18.40 -11.19
N ASP A 216 -8.11 17.78 -11.54
CA ASP A 216 -7.83 17.27 -12.89
C ASP A 216 -8.28 15.82 -13.03
N SER A 217 -9.57 15.63 -13.32
CA SER A 217 -10.14 14.29 -13.51
C SER A 217 -9.66 13.60 -14.78
N ILE A 218 -9.36 14.36 -15.86
CA ILE A 218 -8.87 13.78 -17.12
C ILE A 218 -7.49 13.16 -16.90
N GLY A 219 -6.57 13.90 -16.28
CA GLY A 219 -5.24 13.39 -15.98
C GLY A 219 -5.24 12.20 -15.01
N LEU A 220 -6.21 12.11 -14.09
CA LEU A 220 -6.41 10.92 -13.25
C LEU A 220 -6.74 9.68 -14.10
N PHE A 221 -7.66 9.80 -15.07
CA PHE A 221 -7.99 8.69 -15.98
C PHE A 221 -6.79 8.28 -16.83
N GLU A 222 -6.06 9.25 -17.37
CA GLU A 222 -4.84 9.00 -18.15
C GLU A 222 -3.75 8.32 -17.32
N PHE A 223 -3.56 8.76 -16.07
CA PHE A 223 -2.60 8.17 -15.15
C PHE A 223 -2.97 6.73 -14.76
N ALA A 224 -4.25 6.46 -14.47
CA ALA A 224 -4.72 5.10 -14.19
C ALA A 224 -4.50 4.17 -15.40
N GLY A 225 -4.81 4.66 -16.62
CA GLY A 225 -4.52 3.94 -17.86
C GLY A 225 -3.02 3.70 -18.05
N PHE A 226 -2.18 4.70 -17.80
CA PHE A 226 -0.73 4.57 -17.83
C PHE A 226 -0.22 3.49 -16.86
N ALA A 227 -0.70 3.48 -15.61
CA ALA A 227 -0.30 2.50 -14.62
C ALA A 227 -0.66 1.07 -15.05
N MET A 228 -1.87 0.88 -15.58
CA MET A 228 -2.33 -0.41 -16.11
C MET A 228 -1.60 -0.85 -17.40
N ASN A 229 -1.02 0.08 -18.14
CA ASN A 229 -0.10 -0.22 -19.23
C ASN A 229 1.33 -0.52 -18.76
N SER A 230 1.66 -0.25 -17.50
CA SER A 230 3.01 -0.36 -16.94
C SER A 230 3.19 -1.59 -16.03
N GLY A 231 2.38 -2.63 -16.23
CA GLY A 231 2.48 -3.89 -15.48
C GLY A 231 1.69 -3.93 -14.17
N VAL A 232 0.82 -2.95 -13.90
CA VAL A 232 -0.06 -2.95 -12.72
C VAL A 232 -1.51 -3.18 -13.16
N PRO A 233 -1.98 -4.44 -13.26
CA PRO A 233 -3.26 -4.74 -13.93
C PRO A 233 -4.49 -4.22 -13.21
N LEU A 234 -4.35 -3.75 -11.97
CA LEU A 234 -5.45 -3.38 -11.09
C LEU A 234 -5.13 -2.10 -10.31
N ALA A 235 -6.08 -1.18 -10.31
CA ALA A 235 -6.03 0.06 -9.55
C ALA A 235 -7.19 0.13 -8.55
N LEU A 236 -6.85 0.33 -7.28
CA LEU A 236 -7.75 0.56 -6.16
C LEU A 236 -7.90 2.06 -5.91
N PHE A 237 -9.10 2.59 -6.13
CA PHE A 237 -9.46 3.98 -5.90
C PHE A 237 -10.05 4.12 -4.49
N CYS A 238 -9.41 4.95 -3.67
CA CYS A 238 -9.72 5.17 -2.27
C CYS A 238 -10.21 6.62 -2.07
N SER A 239 -11.49 6.78 -1.72
CA SER A 239 -12.07 8.10 -1.43
C SER A 239 -12.50 8.17 0.03
N GLY A 240 -12.04 9.20 0.76
CA GLY A 240 -12.51 9.49 2.10
C GLY A 240 -13.81 10.28 2.08
N GLY A 241 -14.63 10.15 3.12
CA GLY A 241 -15.86 10.91 3.31
C GLY A 241 -16.33 10.91 4.76
N GLU A 242 -17.40 11.66 5.06
CA GLU A 242 -17.97 11.77 6.42
C GLU A 242 -18.40 10.41 6.99
N GLU A 243 -18.83 9.48 6.13
CA GLU A 243 -19.27 8.13 6.49
C GLU A 243 -18.13 7.09 6.51
N GLY A 244 -16.88 7.50 6.25
CA GLY A 244 -15.71 6.62 6.18
C GLY A 244 -15.11 6.53 4.77
N TYR A 245 -14.30 5.49 4.54
CA TYR A 245 -13.62 5.29 3.26
C TYR A 245 -14.45 4.42 2.32
N THR A 246 -14.51 4.83 1.06
CA THR A 246 -15.09 4.05 -0.03
C THR A 246 -13.99 3.58 -0.98
N PHE A 247 -14.18 2.37 -1.49
CA PHE A 247 -13.22 1.70 -2.37
C PHE A 247 -13.91 1.27 -3.66
N ARG A 248 -13.21 1.48 -4.78
CA ARG A 248 -13.57 0.97 -6.10
C ARG A 248 -12.33 0.41 -6.74
N THR A 249 -12.49 -0.69 -7.46
CA THR A 249 -11.35 -1.33 -8.11
C THR A 249 -11.62 -1.43 -9.59
N ALA A 250 -10.70 -0.93 -10.39
CA ALA A 250 -10.70 -1.15 -11.83
C ALA A 250 -9.55 -2.07 -12.22
N TYR A 251 -9.78 -2.89 -13.23
CA TYR A 251 -8.77 -3.77 -13.80
C TYR A 251 -8.80 -3.72 -15.32
N ARG A 252 -7.70 -4.14 -15.92
CA ARG A 252 -7.55 -4.24 -17.36
C ARG A 252 -8.09 -5.57 -17.89
N THR A 253 -8.91 -5.53 -18.93
CA THR A 253 -9.57 -6.71 -19.52
C THR A 253 -8.79 -7.35 -20.68
N ALA A 254 -7.85 -6.63 -21.31
CA ALA A 254 -7.01 -7.15 -22.40
C ALA A 254 -5.61 -6.53 -22.39
N TRP A 255 -4.55 -7.35 -22.52
CA TRP A 255 -3.15 -6.89 -22.52
C TRP A 255 -2.65 -6.55 -23.93
N PRO A 256 -1.70 -5.60 -24.10
CA PRO A 256 -1.23 -5.16 -25.43
C PRO A 256 -0.60 -6.28 -26.25
N ASP A 257 0.01 -7.27 -25.58
CA ASP A 257 0.80 -8.34 -26.21
C ASP A 257 0.20 -9.74 -26.06
N GLY A 258 -1.07 -9.86 -25.63
CA GLY A 258 -1.71 -11.16 -25.37
C GLY A 258 -1.17 -11.94 -24.16
N GLY A 259 -0.15 -11.44 -23.47
CA GLY A 259 0.44 -11.99 -22.25
C GLY A 259 -0.37 -11.68 -20.99
N GLY A 260 -1.63 -12.11 -20.95
CA GLY A 260 -2.39 -12.12 -19.69
C GLY A 260 -1.82 -13.11 -18.67
N PRO A 261 -2.26 -13.08 -17.40
CA PRO A 261 -1.83 -14.04 -16.38
C PRO A 261 -2.07 -15.51 -16.75
N ASP A 262 -2.92 -15.80 -17.76
CA ASP A 262 -3.14 -17.14 -18.33
C ASP A 262 -2.13 -17.54 -19.43
N ALA A 263 -1.15 -16.69 -19.78
CA ALA A 263 -0.14 -17.00 -20.80
C ALA A 263 1.04 -17.84 -20.27
N ALA A 264 1.06 -18.16 -18.97
CA ALA A 264 1.98 -19.10 -18.36
C ALA A 264 1.19 -20.33 -17.85
N GLY A 265 0.76 -21.17 -18.81
CA GLY A 265 0.39 -22.56 -18.54
C GLY A 265 1.61 -23.45 -18.40
#